data_AF-A0A924YKY6-F1
#
_entry.id   AF-A0A924YKY6-F1
#
_cell.length_a   1.000
_cell.length_b   1.000
_cell.length_c   1.000
_cell.angle_alpha   90.00
_cell.angle_beta   90.00
_cell.angle_gamma   90.00
#
_symmetry.space_group_name_H-M   'P 1'
#
loop_
_entity.id
_entity.type
_entity.pdbx_description
1 polymer ?
#
loop_
_entity_poly.entity_id
_entity_poly.type
_entity_poly.pdbx_seq_one_letter_code
_entity_poly.pdbx_strand_id
1 'polypeptide(L)'
;MSGAIEVSHVSFRYRPNTPLILNDFSFAIKPGEFIALVGASGSGKSTLLRLLLGFEMPEVGAVYYDGQALSELDLRKVRHQIGVVLQHGQVMTGSIFDNIVGASGGTLDEAWAASVAGIDEDIRRMPMGMQTYISEGGSTFSG
;
A
#
# COMPACT_ATOMS: atom_id res chain seq x y z
N MET A 1 8.05 14.60 3.22
CA MET A 1 8.89 13.67 4.02
C MET A 1 10.07 13.25 3.16
N SER A 2 11.23 12.95 3.75
CA SER A 2 12.43 12.47 3.03
C SER A 2 12.32 10.98 2.69
N GLY A 3 11.51 10.24 3.45
CA GLY A 3 11.24 8.82 3.23
C GLY A 3 12.03 7.89 4.14
N ALA A 4 12.60 8.40 5.24
CA ALA A 4 13.23 7.56 6.25
C ALA A 4 12.15 6.86 7.08
N ILE A 5 12.29 5.54 7.29
CA ILE A 5 11.36 4.74 8.09
C ILE A 5 12.16 4.00 9.15
N GLU A 6 11.69 4.04 10.40
CA GLU A 6 12.26 3.26 11.50
C GLU A 6 11.14 2.49 12.19
N VAL A 7 11.40 1.21 12.44
CA VAL A 7 10.60 0.37 13.32
C VAL A 7 11.49 0.07 14.52
N SER A 8 11.04 0.46 15.71
CA SER A 8 11.84 0.42 16.92
C SER A 8 11.15 -0.43 17.99
N HIS A 9 11.73 -1.58 18.29
CA HIS A 9 11.35 -2.51 19.36
C HIS A 9 9.87 -2.92 19.30
N VAL A 10 9.35 -3.12 18.09
CA VAL A 10 7.93 -3.37 17.88
C VAL A 10 7.55 -4.78 18.30
N SER A 11 6.60 -4.85 19.24
CA SER A 11 5.89 -6.09 19.59
C SER A 11 4.39 -5.95 19.33
N PHE A 12 3.80 -6.93 18.65
CA PHE A 12 2.41 -6.86 18.23
C PHE A 12 1.73 -8.24 18.17
N ARG A 13 0.45 -8.26 18.56
CA ARG A 13 -0.50 -9.36 18.36
C ARG A 13 -1.88 -8.78 18.05
N TYR A 14 -2.73 -9.55 17.38
CA TYR A 14 -4.11 -9.10 17.10
C TYR A 14 -5.05 -9.22 18.31
N ARG A 15 -4.75 -10.12 19.25
CA ARG A 15 -5.59 -10.35 20.44
C ARG A 15 -4.72 -10.56 21.68
N PRO A 16 -5.08 -10.00 22.85
CA PRO A 16 -4.27 -10.09 24.08
C PRO A 16 -3.83 -11.52 24.43
N ASN A 17 -4.73 -12.50 24.27
CA ASN A 17 -4.48 -13.91 24.63
C ASN A 17 -3.93 -14.76 23.48
N THR A 18 -3.27 -14.14 22.50
CA THR A 18 -2.60 -14.85 21.40
C THR A 18 -1.08 -14.64 21.45
N PRO A 19 -0.29 -15.53 20.83
CA PRO A 19 1.15 -15.31 20.68
C PRO A 19 1.45 -14.01 19.94
N LEU A 20 2.60 -13.41 20.27
CA LEU A 20 3.13 -12.28 19.52
C LEU A 20 3.43 -12.71 18.08
N ILE A 21 3.01 -11.88 17.12
CA ILE A 21 3.32 -12.03 15.70
C ILE A 21 4.65 -11.37 15.38
N LEU A 22 4.89 -10.19 15.98
CA LEU A 22 6.18 -9.52 16.01
C LEU A 22 6.60 -9.41 17.47
N ASN A 23 7.85 -9.72 17.76
CA ASN A 23 8.40 -9.71 19.11
C ASN A 23 9.76 -8.99 19.07
N ASP A 24 9.82 -7.82 19.70
CA ASP A 24 11.01 -6.96 19.76
C ASP A 24 11.67 -6.73 18.38
N PHE A 25 10.86 -6.43 17.37
CA PHE A 25 11.31 -6.30 15.99
C PHE A 25 11.79 -4.86 15.69
N SER A 26 13.02 -4.72 15.20
CA SER A 26 13.61 -3.43 14.87
C SER A 26 14.31 -3.44 13.51
N PHE A 27 14.11 -2.39 12.72
CA PHE A 27 14.90 -2.10 11.51
C PHE A 27 14.75 -0.64 11.11
N ALA A 28 15.64 -0.15 10.26
CA ALA A 28 15.55 1.18 9.65
C ALA A 28 15.77 1.09 8.14
N ILE A 29 15.05 1.94 7.40
CA ILE A 29 15.16 2.14 5.96
C ILE A 29 15.55 3.59 5.73
N LYS A 30 16.63 3.82 4.98
CA LYS A 30 17.05 5.17 4.59
C LYS A 30 16.33 5.62 3.32
N PRO A 31 16.21 6.93 3.09
CA PRO A 31 15.68 7.47 1.84
C PRO A 31 16.36 6.85 0.62
N GLY A 32 15.56 6.33 -0.31
CA GLY A 32 16.03 5.72 -1.56
C GLY A 32 16.52 4.27 -1.43
N GLU A 33 16.49 3.67 -0.24
CA GLU A 33 16.80 2.24 -0.10
C GLU A 33 15.67 1.35 -0.62
N PHE A 34 16.05 0.27 -1.31
CA PHE A 34 15.15 -0.79 -1.70
C PHE A 34 15.37 -2.01 -0.81
N ILE A 35 14.33 -2.42 -0.10
CA ILE A 35 14.39 -3.56 0.82
C ILE A 35 13.41 -4.66 0.41
N ALA A 36 13.80 -5.92 0.68
CA ALA A 36 12.94 -7.07 0.49
C ALA A 36 12.71 -7.77 1.84
N LEU A 37 11.43 -7.95 2.21
CA LEU A 37 11.03 -8.68 3.40
C LEU A 37 10.68 -10.13 3.02
N VAL A 38 11.53 -11.08 3.41
CA VAL A 38 11.37 -12.51 3.10
C VAL A 38 11.09 -13.34 4.35
N GLY A 39 10.28 -14.38 4.21
CA GLY A 39 9.94 -15.29 5.31
C GLY A 39 8.77 -16.21 4.96
N ALA A 40 8.57 -17.27 5.74
CA ALA A 40 7.49 -18.25 5.52
C ALA A 40 6.09 -17.60 5.55
N SER A 41 5.09 -18.24 4.93
CA SER A 41 3.70 -17.80 5.08
C SER A 41 3.32 -17.76 6.57
N GLY A 42 2.61 -16.72 6.99
CA GLY A 42 2.26 -16.49 8.41
C GLY A 42 3.37 -15.89 9.28
N SER A 43 4.56 -15.59 8.75
CA SER A 43 5.68 -15.01 9.52
C SER A 43 5.49 -13.54 9.95
N GLY A 44 4.31 -12.95 9.79
CA GLY A 44 4.04 -11.56 10.18
C GLY A 44 4.36 -10.47 9.14
N LYS A 45 4.79 -10.81 7.91
CA LYS A 45 5.11 -9.80 6.86
C LYS A 45 3.93 -8.85 6.55
N SER A 46 2.75 -9.39 6.29
CA SER A 46 1.56 -8.58 6.02
C SER A 46 1.13 -7.77 7.25
N THR A 47 1.38 -8.30 8.45
CA THR A 47 1.16 -7.56 9.71
C THR A 47 2.11 -6.38 9.84
N LEU A 48 3.39 -6.56 9.49
CA LEU A 48 4.36 -5.47 9.46
C LEU A 48 3.95 -4.37 8.47
N LEU A 49 3.51 -4.72 7.26
CA LEU A 49 2.99 -3.74 6.29
C LEU A 49 1.78 -2.97 6.84
N ARG A 50 0.86 -3.64 7.55
CA ARG A 50 -0.29 -2.98 8.20
C ARG A 50 0.13 -1.99 9.29
N LEU A 51 1.17 -2.32 10.08
CA LEU A 51 1.73 -1.41 11.07
C LEU A 51 2.40 -0.20 10.40
N LEU A 52 3.18 -0.41 9.33
CA LEU A 52 3.80 0.68 8.57
C LEU A 52 2.76 1.64 7.98
N LEU A 53 1.60 1.13 7.55
CA LEU A 53 0.49 1.92 7.03
C LEU A 53 -0.40 2.54 8.12
N GLY A 54 -0.13 2.25 9.40
CA GLY A 54 -0.93 2.69 10.54
C GLY A 54 -2.36 2.14 10.53
N PHE A 55 -2.57 0.94 9.97
CA PHE A 55 -3.84 0.23 10.11
C PHE A 55 -3.97 -0.48 11.45
N GLU A 56 -2.84 -0.79 12.06
CA GLU A 56 -2.74 -1.38 13.39
C GLU A 56 -1.73 -0.56 14.20
N MET A 57 -1.80 -0.66 15.53
CA MET A 57 -0.85 -0.03 16.46
C MET A 57 -0.12 -1.10 17.27
N PRO A 58 1.20 -0.99 17.45
CA PRO A 58 1.97 -1.95 18.25
C PRO A 58 1.60 -1.86 19.73
N GLU A 59 1.77 -2.97 20.47
CA GLU A 59 1.59 -2.98 21.94
C GLU A 59 2.81 -2.36 22.65
N VAL A 60 4.00 -2.55 22.06
CA VAL A 60 5.29 -2.05 22.55
C VAL A 60 6.08 -1.54 21.35
N GLY A 61 6.87 -0.49 21.54
CA GLY A 61 7.67 0.13 20.49
C GLY A 61 6.87 1.08 19.61
N ALA A 62 7.48 1.53 18.51
CA ALA A 62 6.85 2.48 17.60
C ALA A 62 7.40 2.39 16.18
N VAL A 63 6.61 2.91 15.24
CA VAL A 63 7.02 3.17 13.85
C VAL A 63 7.23 4.67 13.71
N TYR A 64 8.34 5.07 13.08
CA TYR A 64 8.70 6.46 12.84
C TYR A 64 8.85 6.72 11.34
N TYR A 65 8.38 7.89 10.92
CA TYR A 65 8.60 8.45 9.58
C TYR A 65 9.38 9.75 9.74
N ASP A 66 10.58 9.81 9.15
CA ASP A 66 11.53 10.92 9.32
C ASP A 66 11.73 11.34 10.79
N GLY A 67 11.81 10.36 11.70
CA GLY A 67 11.99 10.57 13.13
C GLY A 67 10.74 10.99 13.90
N GLN A 68 9.58 11.15 13.24
CA GLN A 68 8.30 11.44 13.90
C GLN A 68 7.50 10.16 14.09
N ALA A 69 6.97 9.94 15.30
CA ALA A 69 6.19 8.75 15.59
C ALA A 69 4.90 8.73 14.75
N LEU A 70 4.60 7.61 14.12
CA LEU A 70 3.43 7.45 13.26
C LEU A 70 2.11 7.74 14.00
N SER A 71 2.06 7.49 15.31
CA SER A 71 0.93 7.82 16.18
C SER A 71 0.64 9.31 16.31
N GLU A 72 1.63 10.17 16.04
CA GLU A 72 1.54 11.62 16.16
C GLU A 72 1.28 12.29 14.81
N LEU A 73 1.34 11.52 13.71
CA LEU A 73 1.17 12.00 12.35
C LEU A 73 -0.29 11.89 11.88
N ASP A 74 -0.65 12.77 10.94
CA ASP A 74 -1.88 12.60 10.17
C ASP A 74 -1.71 11.43 9.19
N LEU A 75 -2.30 10.29 9.55
CA LEU A 75 -2.25 9.06 8.77
C LEU A 75 -2.73 9.23 7.33
N ARG A 76 -3.63 10.19 7.04
CA ARG A 76 -4.07 10.45 5.66
C ARG A 76 -2.94 11.04 4.82
N LYS A 77 -2.19 11.98 5.39
CA LYS A 77 -1.04 12.61 4.74
C LYS A 77 0.13 11.64 4.56
N VAL A 78 0.34 10.76 5.54
CA VAL A 78 1.36 9.69 5.43
C VAL A 78 0.99 8.75 4.29
N ARG A 79 -0.25 8.22 4.27
CA ARG A 79 -0.69 7.29 3.23
C ARG A 79 -0.73 7.91 1.83
N HIS A 80 -0.98 9.21 1.70
CA HIS A 80 -0.92 9.91 0.41
C HIS A 80 0.49 9.93 -0.21
N GLN A 81 1.53 9.69 0.59
CA GLN A 81 2.92 9.61 0.13
C GLN A 81 3.39 8.16 -0.11
N ILE A 82 2.51 7.16 0.05
CA ILE A 82 2.87 5.73 -0.04
C ILE A 82 2.01 5.05 -1.11
N GLY A 83 2.65 4.48 -2.12
CA GLY A 83 2.03 3.54 -3.05
C GLY A 83 2.06 2.11 -2.50
N VAL A 84 0.94 1.39 -2.52
CA VAL A 84 0.84 0.00 -2.07
C VAL A 84 0.14 -0.84 -3.13
N VAL A 85 0.75 -1.96 -3.50
CA VAL A 85 0.10 -3.00 -4.31
C VAL A 85 -0.24 -4.17 -3.40
N LEU A 86 -1.53 -4.43 -3.20
CA LEU A 86 -2.01 -5.53 -2.38
C LEU A 86 -2.05 -6.83 -3.20
N GLN A 87 -1.78 -7.98 -2.56
CA GLN A 87 -1.81 -9.30 -3.21
C GLN A 87 -3.17 -9.64 -3.84
N HIS A 88 -4.25 -9.08 -3.30
CA HIS A 88 -5.60 -9.16 -3.87
C HIS A 88 -6.07 -7.75 -4.23
N GLY A 89 -5.66 -7.26 -5.39
CA GLY A 89 -6.21 -6.03 -5.96
C GLY A 89 -7.64 -6.30 -6.42
N GLN A 90 -8.62 -5.59 -5.87
CA GLN A 90 -9.97 -5.57 -6.42
C GLN A 90 -10.13 -4.30 -7.23
N VAL A 91 -10.61 -4.48 -8.46
CA VAL A 91 -11.03 -3.36 -9.31
C VAL A 91 -12.45 -2.98 -8.88
N MET A 92 -12.68 -1.69 -8.68
CA MET A 92 -13.98 -1.16 -8.33
C MET A 92 -14.86 -1.08 -9.58
N THR A 93 -16.16 -1.25 -9.39
CA THR A 93 -17.14 -0.99 -10.46
C THR A 93 -17.06 0.47 -10.89
N GLY A 94 -16.76 0.72 -12.16
CA GLY A 94 -16.50 2.07 -12.69
C GLY A 94 -15.66 2.04 -13.96
N SER A 95 -15.27 3.20 -14.47
CA SER A 95 -14.37 3.26 -15.63
C SER A 95 -12.93 2.87 -15.25
N ILE A 96 -12.10 2.52 -16.25
CA ILE A 96 -10.65 2.37 -16.07
C ILE A 96 -10.06 3.64 -15.47
N PHE A 97 -10.49 4.81 -15.95
CA PHE A 97 -10.10 6.11 -15.41
C PHE A 97 -10.38 6.22 -13.91
N ASP A 98 -11.62 5.93 -13.48
CA ASP A 98 -12.03 6.02 -12.07
C ASP A 98 -11.20 5.08 -11.18
N ASN A 99 -10.83 3.91 -11.69
CA ASN A 99 -10.00 2.96 -10.97
C ASN A 99 -8.54 3.41 -10.84
N ILE A 100 -7.97 4.05 -11.88
CA ILE A 100 -6.59 4.55 -11.85
C ILE A 100 -6.46 5.75 -10.91
N VAL A 101 -7.35 6.73 -11.03
CA VAL A 101 -7.28 7.96 -10.21
C VAL A 101 -7.77 7.72 -8.79
N GLY A 102 -8.63 6.72 -8.60
CA GLY A 102 -9.17 6.31 -7.32
C GLY A 102 -9.82 7.46 -6.54
N ALA A 103 -9.81 7.35 -5.21
CA ALA A 103 -10.37 8.36 -4.32
C ALA A 103 -9.53 9.66 -4.25
N SER A 104 -8.29 9.64 -4.73
CA SER A 104 -7.45 10.85 -4.85
C SER A 104 -7.91 11.78 -5.96
N GLY A 105 -8.66 11.26 -6.95
CA GLY A 105 -8.97 11.99 -8.17
C GLY A 105 -7.72 12.22 -9.02
N GLY A 106 -7.87 13.01 -10.07
CA GLY A 106 -6.81 13.27 -11.04
C GLY A 106 -7.39 13.67 -12.39
N THR A 107 -6.52 14.11 -13.28
CA THR A 107 -6.83 14.42 -14.67
C THR A 107 -6.68 13.20 -15.55
N LEU A 108 -7.28 13.22 -16.74
CA LEU A 108 -7.10 12.17 -17.73
C LEU A 108 -5.63 11.98 -18.12
N ASP A 109 -4.88 13.09 -18.19
CA ASP A 109 -3.45 13.07 -18.50
C ASP A 109 -2.63 12.39 -17.40
N GLU A 110 -2.95 12.62 -16.13
CA GLU A 110 -2.33 11.91 -15.00
C GLU A 110 -2.67 10.41 -15.00
N ALA A 111 -3.90 10.04 -15.38
CA ALA A 111 -4.29 8.64 -15.48
C ALA A 111 -3.46 7.85 -16.52
N TRP A 112 -2.89 8.52 -17.54
CA TRP A 112 -1.97 7.90 -18.49
C TRP A 112 -0.61 7.52 -17.89
N ALA A 113 -0.36 7.81 -16.60
CA ALA A 113 0.70 7.16 -15.83
C ALA A 113 0.59 5.62 -15.85
N ALA A 114 -0.58 5.06 -16.21
CA ALA A 114 -0.77 3.65 -16.56
C ALA A 114 0.25 3.11 -17.59
N SER A 115 0.85 3.96 -18.42
CA SER A 115 1.97 3.60 -19.30
C SER A 115 3.18 3.05 -18.55
N VAL A 116 3.46 3.52 -17.34
CA VAL A 116 4.52 2.99 -16.47
C VAL A 116 4.22 1.55 -16.05
N ALA A 117 2.94 1.19 -15.94
CA ALA A 117 2.49 -0.17 -15.66
C ALA A 117 2.38 -1.06 -16.92
N GLY A 118 2.62 -0.50 -18.12
CA GLY A 118 2.63 -1.24 -19.38
C GLY A 118 1.26 -1.64 -19.95
N ILE A 119 0.17 -1.05 -19.45
CA ILE A 119 -1.21 -1.38 -19.88
C ILE A 119 -1.82 -0.33 -20.84
N ASP A 120 -1.06 0.70 -21.20
CA ASP A 120 -1.57 1.83 -21.96
C ASP A 120 -1.93 1.48 -23.41
N GLU A 121 -1.17 0.60 -24.06
CA GLU A 121 -1.51 0.13 -25.41
C GLU A 121 -2.83 -0.66 -25.42
N ASP A 122 -3.03 -1.54 -24.44
CA ASP A 122 -4.27 -2.31 -24.31
C ASP A 122 -5.47 -1.40 -24.08
N ILE A 123 -5.33 -0.41 -23.18
CA ILE A 123 -6.37 0.59 -22.94
C ILE A 123 -6.70 1.34 -24.24
N ARG A 124 -5.70 1.79 -25.02
CA ARG A 124 -5.95 2.52 -26.28
C ARG A 124 -6.66 1.67 -27.34
N ARG A 125 -6.50 0.36 -27.31
CA ARG A 125 -7.20 -0.56 -28.24
C ARG A 125 -8.65 -0.81 -27.85
N MET A 126 -9.05 -0.48 -26.62
CA MET A 126 -10.44 -0.63 -26.19
C MET A 126 -11.34 0.43 -26.85
N PRO A 127 -12.56 0.08 -27.30
CA PRO A 127 -13.46 1.02 -27.98
C PRO A 127 -13.76 2.30 -27.19
N MET A 128 -13.78 2.19 -25.86
CA MET A 128 -14.05 3.32 -24.95
C MET A 128 -12.79 3.82 -24.23
N GLY A 129 -11.61 3.26 -24.51
CA GLY A 129 -10.34 3.68 -23.90
C GLY A 129 -10.40 3.70 -22.37
N MET A 130 -9.96 4.82 -21.79
CA MET A 130 -10.04 5.12 -20.34
C MET A 130 -11.48 5.11 -19.78
N GLN A 131 -12.49 5.30 -20.63
CA GLN A 131 -13.91 5.25 -20.25
C GLN A 131 -14.49 3.85 -20.36
N THR A 132 -13.68 2.83 -20.67
CA THR A 132 -14.13 1.43 -20.65
C THR A 132 -14.57 1.07 -19.24
N TYR A 133 -15.82 0.58 -19.14
CA TYR A 133 -16.45 0.27 -17.88
C TYR A 133 -16.08 -1.13 -17.40
N ILE A 134 -15.76 -1.25 -16.12
CA ILE A 134 -15.40 -2.49 -15.44
C ILE A 134 -16.50 -2.79 -14.41
N SER A 135 -17.00 -4.02 -14.42
CA SER A 135 -17.89 -4.54 -13.38
C SER A 135 -17.11 -5.24 -12.27
N GLU A 136 -17.68 -5.26 -11.07
CA GLU A 136 -17.16 -5.96 -9.89
C GLU A 136 -16.67 -7.39 -10.23
N GLY A 137 -15.47 -7.73 -9.76
CA GLY A 137 -14.85 -9.04 -10.00
C GLY A 137 -13.92 -9.13 -11.22
N GLY A 138 -13.74 -8.04 -11.98
CA GLY A 138 -12.66 -7.93 -12.97
C GLY A 138 -12.77 -8.91 -14.14
N SER A 139 -13.95 -9.46 -14.42
CA SER A 139 -14.19 -10.43 -15.51
C SER A 139 -13.86 -9.88 -16.91
N THR A 140 -13.60 -8.57 -17.03
CA THR A 140 -13.16 -7.88 -18.25
C THR A 140 -11.65 -8.00 -18.50
N PHE A 141 -10.84 -8.34 -17.49
CA PHE A 141 -9.38 -8.44 -17.59
C PHE A 141 -8.90 -9.84 -17.21
N SER A 142 -8.14 -10.48 -18.10
CA SER A 142 -7.32 -11.63 -17.72
C SER A 142 -5.99 -11.14 -17.15
N GLY A 143 -5.65 -11.61 -15.95
CA GLY A 143 -4.32 -11.39 -15.35
C GLY A 143 -3.20 -12.16 -16.04
#